data_AF-A0A7S2A6F9-F1
#
_entry.id   AF-A0A7S2A6F9-F1
#
_cell.length_a   1.000
_cell.length_b   1.000
_cell.length_c   1.000
_cell.angle_alpha   90.00
_cell.angle_beta   90.00
_cell.angle_gamma   90.00
#
_symmetry.space_group_name_H-M   'P 1'
#
loop_
_entity.id
_entity.type
_entity.pdbx_description
1 polymer ?
#
loop_
_entity_poly.entity_id
_entity_poly.type
_entity_poly.pdbx_seq_one_letter_code
_entity_poly.pdbx_strand_id
1 'polypeptide(L)'
;APPSPLPKASQADKIPHQFTDSDVLLGRGGQTNHHPGNIRFRKEAGKLKGWYCNVSKTEKYEISKLLVHQVYSYGGRFLAQEKDTESSGRWYQVEEKRARKKASQVLRENKKRQ
;
A
#
# COMPACT_ATOMS: atom_id res chain seq x y z
N ALA A 1 -30.98 6.27 -29.44
CA ALA A 1 -30.22 7.31 -28.70
C ALA A 1 -28.91 6.69 -28.22
N PRO A 2 -27.74 7.33 -28.43
CA PRO A 2 -26.49 6.82 -27.87
C PRO A 2 -26.49 7.02 -26.35
N PRO A 3 -25.93 6.08 -25.56
CA PRO A 3 -25.80 6.25 -24.12
C PRO A 3 -24.80 7.37 -23.82
N SER A 4 -25.21 8.31 -22.97
CA SER A 4 -24.43 9.44 -22.50
C SER A 4 -23.06 9.02 -21.97
N PRO A 5 -22.00 9.82 -22.17
CA PRO A 5 -20.69 9.54 -21.62
C PRO A 5 -20.74 9.63 -20.09
N LEU A 6 -20.32 8.55 -19.43
CA LEU A 6 -20.16 8.50 -17.97
C LEU A 6 -19.24 9.63 -17.49
N PRO A 7 -19.56 10.30 -16.36
CA PRO A 7 -18.75 11.39 -15.83
C PRO A 7 -17.37 10.88 -15.42
N LYS A 8 -16.33 11.61 -15.83
CA LYS A 8 -14.94 11.38 -15.42
C LYS A 8 -14.88 11.39 -13.88
N ALA A 9 -14.28 10.33 -13.31
CA ALA A 9 -14.19 10.07 -11.88
C ALA A 9 -13.92 11.36 -11.08
N SER A 10 -14.98 11.84 -10.45
CA SER A 10 -14.97 12.92 -9.46
C SER A 10 -14.10 12.49 -8.28
N GLN A 11 -13.10 13.30 -7.97
CA GLN A 11 -12.11 13.08 -6.92
C GLN A 11 -12.67 13.43 -5.52
N ALA A 12 -13.94 13.13 -5.22
CA ALA A 12 -14.70 13.80 -4.15
C ALA A 12 -15.27 12.93 -3.01
N ASP A 13 -15.03 11.62 -2.94
CA ASP A 13 -15.52 10.78 -1.83
C ASP A 13 -14.40 9.98 -1.16
N LYS A 14 -13.34 10.65 -0.74
CA LYS A 14 -12.35 10.03 0.13
C LYS A 14 -12.86 10.13 1.56
N ILE A 15 -13.51 9.09 2.06
CA ILE A 15 -13.90 9.01 3.47
C ILE A 15 -12.62 8.88 4.32
N PRO A 16 -12.37 9.78 5.29
CA PRO A 16 -11.24 9.63 6.19
C PRO A 16 -11.45 8.40 7.08
N HIS A 17 -10.48 7.51 7.08
CA HIS A 17 -10.49 6.29 7.91
C HIS A 17 -9.56 6.46 9.10
N GLN A 18 -9.96 5.97 10.27
CA GLN A 18 -9.00 5.66 11.33
C GLN A 18 -8.19 4.44 10.92
N PHE A 19 -6.87 4.50 11.11
CA PHE A 19 -6.02 3.36 10.91
C PHE A 19 -6.02 2.48 12.15
N THR A 20 -5.98 1.18 11.92
CA THR A 20 -5.87 0.13 12.92
C THR A 20 -4.47 -0.47 12.87
N ASP A 21 -4.10 -1.25 13.88
CA ASP A 21 -2.79 -1.89 13.96
C ASP A 21 -2.50 -2.88 12.80
N SER A 22 -3.54 -3.34 12.11
CA SER A 22 -3.43 -4.19 10.92
C SER A 22 -3.22 -3.39 9.63
N ASP A 23 -3.48 -2.08 9.64
CA ASP A 23 -3.41 -1.25 8.44
C ASP A 23 -1.97 -0.88 8.09
N VAL A 24 -1.71 -0.80 6.78
CA VAL A 24 -0.43 -0.40 6.21
C VAL A 24 -0.48 1.08 5.85
N LEU A 25 0.35 1.86 6.52
CA LEU A 25 0.41 3.32 6.37
C LEU A 25 1.45 3.73 5.32
N LEU A 26 0.97 4.35 4.24
CA LEU A 26 1.76 4.97 3.18
C LEU A 26 1.98 6.45 3.53
N GLY A 27 2.98 6.70 4.37
CA GLY A 27 3.48 8.05 4.67
C GLY A 27 5.02 8.11 4.64
N ARG A 28 5.57 9.32 4.67
CA ARG A 28 7.01 9.57 4.89
C ARG A 28 7.17 10.09 6.31
N GLY A 29 7.82 9.33 7.20
CA GLY A 29 8.04 9.73 8.59
C GLY A 29 8.36 8.55 9.52
N GLY A 30 8.85 8.83 10.73
CA GLY A 30 9.20 7.80 11.73
C GLY A 30 8.00 7.02 12.26
N GLN A 31 6.84 7.67 12.42
CA GLN A 31 5.64 7.02 12.97
C GLN A 31 5.10 5.88 12.09
N THR A 32 5.03 6.05 10.77
CA THR A 32 4.60 4.96 9.88
C THR A 32 5.62 3.82 9.86
N ASN A 33 6.89 4.10 10.11
CA ASN A 33 7.94 3.08 10.12
C ASN A 33 7.82 2.13 11.32
N HIS A 34 7.28 2.61 12.45
CA HIS A 34 7.09 1.83 13.69
C HIS A 34 5.67 1.26 13.84
N HIS A 35 4.78 1.56 12.91
CA HIS A 35 3.41 1.05 12.94
C HIS A 35 3.38 -0.49 12.82
N PRO A 36 2.64 -1.21 13.68
CA PRO A 36 2.59 -2.68 13.68
C PRO A 36 2.23 -3.27 12.32
N GLY A 37 1.28 -2.67 11.60
CA GLY A 37 0.89 -3.12 10.27
C GLY A 37 2.01 -2.97 9.24
N ASN A 38 2.84 -1.91 9.34
CA ASN A 38 4.01 -1.73 8.48
C ASN A 38 5.16 -2.68 8.84
N ILE A 39 5.31 -3.01 10.13
CA ILE A 39 6.28 -4.02 10.59
C ILE A 39 5.90 -5.40 10.04
N ARG A 40 4.62 -5.79 10.19
CA ARG A 40 4.10 -7.05 9.64
C ARG A 40 4.23 -7.10 8.13
N PHE A 41 3.85 -6.03 7.44
CA PHE A 41 4.00 -5.92 5.98
C PHE A 41 5.44 -6.13 5.52
N ARG A 42 6.42 -5.56 6.22
CA ARG A 42 7.84 -5.78 5.93
C ARG A 42 8.28 -7.21 6.20
N LYS A 43 7.78 -7.84 7.26
CA LYS A 43 8.08 -9.23 7.59
C LYS A 43 7.59 -10.16 6.47
N GLU A 44 6.36 -9.97 5.99
CA GLU A 44 5.83 -10.73 4.85
C GLU A 44 6.61 -10.45 3.55
N ALA A 45 6.92 -9.17 3.28
CA ALA A 45 7.76 -8.81 2.14
C ALA A 45 9.15 -9.49 2.22
N GLY A 46 9.74 -9.58 3.41
CA GLY A 46 11.02 -10.26 3.64
C GLY A 46 10.98 -11.74 3.28
N LYS A 47 9.88 -12.44 3.59
CA LYS A 47 9.69 -13.85 3.20
C LYS A 47 9.60 -14.01 1.69
N LEU A 48 8.85 -13.12 1.02
CA LEU A 48 8.67 -13.15 -0.43
C LEU A 48 9.87 -12.62 -1.21
N LYS A 49 10.79 -11.92 -0.56
CA LYS A 49 11.92 -11.26 -1.21
C LYS A 49 12.89 -12.23 -1.87
N GLY A 50 13.20 -13.35 -1.21
CA GLY A 50 14.06 -14.39 -1.79
C GLY A 50 13.47 -14.90 -3.11
N TRP A 51 12.15 -15.12 -3.12
CA TRP A 51 11.43 -15.48 -4.33
C TRP A 51 11.45 -14.34 -5.37
N TYR A 52 11.15 -13.11 -4.96
CA TYR A 52 11.15 -11.91 -5.82
C TYR A 52 12.48 -11.69 -6.56
N CYS A 53 13.61 -11.97 -5.92
CA CYS A 53 14.93 -11.83 -6.52
C CYS A 53 15.20 -12.87 -7.62
N ASN A 54 14.65 -14.08 -7.49
CA ASN A 54 14.95 -15.21 -8.36
C ASN A 54 13.97 -15.38 -9.53
N VAL A 55 12.92 -14.56 -9.61
CA VAL A 55 11.88 -14.69 -10.63
C VAL A 55 11.93 -13.64 -11.74
N SER A 56 11.19 -13.91 -12.81
CA SER A 56 11.06 -13.03 -13.98
C SER A 56 10.31 -11.72 -13.68
N LYS A 57 10.34 -10.76 -14.62
CA LYS A 57 9.63 -9.47 -14.47
C LYS A 57 8.11 -9.66 -14.28
N THR A 58 7.53 -10.66 -14.93
CA THR A 58 6.10 -10.99 -14.83
C THR A 58 5.78 -11.53 -13.44
N GLU A 59 6.58 -12.45 -12.91
CA GLU A 59 6.37 -12.98 -11.57
C GLU A 59 6.63 -11.94 -10.48
N LYS A 60 7.57 -11.00 -10.68
CA LYS A 60 7.74 -9.84 -9.79
C LYS A 60 6.45 -9.02 -9.65
N TYR A 61 5.66 -8.94 -10.73
CA TYR A 61 4.34 -8.31 -10.69
C TYR A 61 3.41 -9.11 -9.76
N GLU A 62 3.31 -10.42 -9.97
CA GLU A 62 2.46 -11.32 -9.18
C GLU A 62 2.84 -11.35 -7.70
N ILE A 63 4.14 -11.42 -7.36
CA ILE A 63 4.60 -11.40 -5.96
C ILE A 63 4.21 -10.08 -5.28
N SER A 64 4.30 -8.95 -5.99
CA SER A 64 3.89 -7.65 -5.44
C SER A 64 2.38 -7.61 -5.20
N LYS A 65 1.59 -8.24 -6.07
CA LYS A 65 0.14 -8.36 -5.93
C LYS A 65 -0.24 -9.30 -4.78
N LEU A 66 0.45 -10.44 -4.68
CA LEU A 66 0.28 -11.41 -3.61
C LEU A 66 0.53 -10.79 -2.24
N LEU A 67 1.60 -10.00 -2.11
CA LEU A 67 1.89 -9.28 -0.86
C LEU A 67 0.75 -8.32 -0.48
N VAL A 68 0.20 -7.59 -1.45
CA VAL A 68 -0.96 -6.69 -1.23
C VAL A 68 -2.21 -7.48 -0.83
N HIS A 69 -2.49 -8.58 -1.52
CA HIS A 69 -3.63 -9.45 -1.22
C HIS A 69 -3.51 -10.06 0.18
N GLN A 70 -2.30 -10.42 0.61
CA GLN A 70 -2.06 -10.92 1.94
C GLN A 70 -2.45 -9.90 3.01
N VAL A 71 -2.18 -8.61 2.76
CA VAL A 71 -2.63 -7.52 3.64
C VAL A 71 -4.14 -7.47 3.78
N TYR A 72 -4.84 -7.48 2.66
CA TYR A 72 -6.29 -7.49 2.66
C TYR A 72 -6.87 -8.75 3.31
N SER A 73 -6.21 -9.90 3.13
CA SER A 73 -6.67 -11.19 3.68
C SER A 73 -6.66 -11.25 5.21
N TYR A 74 -5.76 -10.51 5.88
CA TYR A 74 -5.78 -10.41 7.34
C TYR A 74 -6.58 -9.20 7.86
N GLY A 75 -7.36 -8.55 6.97
CA GLY A 75 -8.18 -7.39 7.31
C GLY A 75 -7.43 -6.05 7.33
N GLY A 76 -6.17 -6.02 6.89
CA GLY A 76 -5.40 -4.79 6.76
C GLY A 76 -5.76 -4.04 5.48
N ARG A 77 -5.72 -2.71 5.52
CA ARG A 77 -5.90 -1.83 4.36
C ARG A 77 -4.66 -0.99 4.15
N PHE A 78 -4.49 -0.52 2.92
CA PHE A 78 -3.44 0.43 2.59
C PHE A 78 -4.01 1.84 2.70
N LEU A 79 -3.48 2.63 3.61
CA LEU A 79 -3.94 3.99 3.88
C LEU A 79 -2.83 4.98 3.54
N ALA A 80 -3.11 6.05 2.81
CA ALA A 80 -2.17 7.14 2.59
C ALA A 80 -2.65 8.42 3.28
N GLN A 81 -1.69 9.17 3.79
CA GLN A 81 -1.93 10.51 4.27
C GLN A 81 -2.10 11.45 3.06
N GLU A 82 -3.11 12.32 3.12
CA GLU A 82 -3.32 13.38 2.14
C GLU A 82 -2.21 14.43 2.25
N LYS A 83 -1.69 14.87 1.10
CA LYS A 83 -0.49 15.71 1.01
C LYS A 83 -0.78 17.19 0.78
N ASP A 84 -2.03 17.56 0.54
CA ASP A 84 -2.39 18.84 -0.07
C ASP A 84 -3.22 19.77 0.81
N THR A 85 -3.46 19.41 2.06
CA THR A 85 -4.19 20.28 2.98
C THR A 85 -3.36 20.51 4.22
N GLU A 86 -2.98 21.77 4.41
CA GLU A 86 -2.32 22.37 5.59
C GLU A 86 -3.03 22.02 6.91
N SER A 87 -4.25 21.49 6.81
CA SER A 87 -4.99 20.85 7.88
C SER A 87 -5.38 19.42 7.51
N SER A 88 -4.77 18.46 8.20
CA SER A 88 -5.39 17.24 8.76
C SER A 88 -4.60 15.98 8.41
N GLY A 89 -4.07 15.32 9.45
CA GLY A 89 -3.52 13.96 9.39
C GLY A 89 -4.56 12.88 9.11
N ARG A 90 -5.41 13.07 8.09
CA ARG A 90 -6.43 12.13 7.65
C ARG A 90 -5.80 11.06 6.77
N TRP A 91 -6.25 9.83 6.99
CA TRP A 91 -5.80 8.65 6.29
C TRP A 91 -6.89 8.18 5.36
N TYR A 92 -6.52 7.90 4.11
CA TYR A 92 -7.46 7.50 3.08
C TYR A 92 -7.03 6.19 2.47
N GLN A 93 -7.98 5.30 2.24
CA GLN A 93 -7.72 4.07 1.54
C GLN A 93 -7.19 4.35 0.13
N VAL A 94 -6.06 3.74 -0.19
CA VAL A 94 -5.46 3.85 -1.52
C VAL A 94 -5.91 2.71 -2.42
N GLU A 95 -5.91 2.99 -3.70
CA GLU A 95 -6.11 1.98 -4.73
C GLU A 95 -5.01 0.91 -4.70
N GLU A 96 -5.37 -0.29 -5.15
CA GLU A 96 -4.45 -1.42 -5.29
C GLU A 96 -3.18 -1.05 -6.09
N LYS A 97 -3.30 -0.19 -7.11
CA LYS A 97 -2.16 0.30 -7.89
C LYS A 97 -1.11 1.01 -7.03
N ARG A 98 -1.54 1.81 -6.04
CA ARG A 98 -0.64 2.47 -5.08
C ARG A 98 -0.11 1.49 -4.04
N ALA A 99 -0.95 0.59 -3.52
CA ALA A 99 -0.55 -0.48 -2.61
C ALA A 99 0.53 -1.38 -3.21
N ARG A 100 0.35 -1.78 -4.47
CA ARG A 100 1.32 -2.59 -5.22
C ARG A 100 2.63 -1.85 -5.44
N LYS A 101 2.60 -0.56 -5.78
CA LYS A 101 3.83 0.24 -5.87
C LYS A 101 4.61 0.23 -4.55
N LYS A 102 3.91 0.34 -3.41
CA LYS A 102 4.51 0.22 -2.08
C LYS A 102 5.10 -1.18 -1.84
N ALA A 103 4.40 -2.24 -2.20
CA ALA A 103 4.88 -3.63 -2.15
C ALA A 103 6.15 -3.82 -2.98
N SER A 104 6.13 -3.44 -4.26
CA SER A 104 7.30 -3.51 -5.13
C SER A 104 8.46 -2.68 -4.58
N GLN A 105 8.21 -1.52 -3.98
CA GLN A 105 9.24 -0.70 -3.36
C GLN A 105 9.88 -1.42 -2.16
N VAL A 106 9.09 -1.99 -1.24
CA VAL A 106 9.63 -2.72 -0.09
C VAL A 106 10.36 -4.00 -0.50
N LEU A 107 9.87 -4.71 -1.50
CA LEU A 107 10.53 -5.89 -2.06
C LEU A 107 11.88 -5.54 -2.71
N ARG A 108 11.96 -4.39 -3.40
CA ARG A 108 13.19 -3.88 -4.02
C ARG A 108 14.17 -3.28 -3.02
N GLU A 109 13.68 -2.56 -2.01
CA GLU A 109 14.54 -1.91 -1.03
C GLU A 109 15.24 -2.95 -0.13
N ASN A 110 16.54 -3.13 -0.36
CA ASN A 110 17.46 -3.77 0.58
C ASN A 110 17.70 -2.83 1.75
N LYS A 111 16.79 -2.79 2.72
CA LYS A 111 17.19 -2.35 4.06
C LYS A 111 18.05 -3.43 4.69
N LYS A 112 19.35 -3.42 4.37
CA LYS A 112 20.36 -3.72 5.39
C LYS A 112 20.12 -2.70 6.50
N ARG A 113 19.34 -3.06 7.52
CA ARG A 113 19.51 -2.42 8.82
C ARG A 113 20.48 -3.34 9.55
N GLN A 114 21.74 -2.89 9.62
CA GLN A 114 22.61 -3.27 10.73
C GLN A 114 21.97 -2.80 12.04
#